data_AF-A0A922VUD1-F1
#
_entry.id   AF-A0A922VUD1-F1
#
_cell.length_a   1.000
_cell.length_b   1.000
_cell.length_c   1.000
_cell.angle_alpha   90.00
_cell.angle_beta   90.00
_cell.angle_gamma   90.00
#
_symmetry.space_group_name_H-M   'P 1'
#
loop_
_entity.id
_entity.type
_entity.pdbx_description
1 polymer ?
#
loop_
_entity_poly.entity_id
_entity_poly.type
_entity_poly.pdbx_seq_one_letter_code
_entity_poly.pdbx_strand_id
1 'polypeptide(L)'
;MNVTDGTHVYMRAPVNETNEPLFQYTLMPTHMRSMFDVSDFKDLQVSPPFDFTKDASVMKIACQTWRCRDHAFDNLLWNIARAPEQAQPLTDPDQEQRLIRLMTALMKECDVPAEQYVRLGLTIPGDKNGNQNNDMGVRNE
;
A
#
# COMPACT_ATOMS: atom_id res chain seq x y z
N MET A 1 -1.82 -0.09 4.31
CA MET A 1 -3.03 -0.12 3.46
C MET A 1 -4.10 -0.86 4.21
N ASN A 2 -5.34 -0.37 4.20
CA ASN A 2 -6.39 -0.85 5.11
C ASN A 2 -7.58 -1.40 4.32
N VAL A 3 -8.17 -2.51 4.76
CA VAL A 3 -9.37 -3.08 4.16
C VAL A 3 -10.34 -3.52 5.26
N THR A 4 -11.63 -3.47 4.95
CA THR A 4 -12.68 -4.00 5.83
C THR A 4 -13.74 -4.72 5.03
N ASP A 5 -14.32 -5.76 5.62
CA ASP A 5 -15.51 -6.45 5.11
C ASP A 5 -16.77 -6.12 5.94
N GLY A 6 -16.69 -5.12 6.81
CA GLY A 6 -17.74 -4.72 7.75
C GLY A 6 -17.71 -5.46 9.09
N THR A 7 -17.00 -6.59 9.19
CA THR A 7 -16.87 -7.37 10.44
C THR A 7 -15.44 -7.43 10.96
N HIS A 8 -14.47 -7.34 10.05
CA HIS A 8 -13.05 -7.31 10.34
C HIS A 8 -12.41 -6.08 9.69
N VAL A 9 -11.35 -5.59 10.31
CA VAL A 9 -10.48 -4.54 9.76
C VAL A 9 -9.08 -5.11 9.70
N TYR A 10 -8.44 -5.04 8.54
CA TYR A 10 -7.06 -5.44 8.34
C TYR A 10 -6.24 -4.25 7.84
N MET A 11 -5.12 -3.99 8.50
CA MET A 11 -4.14 -2.98 8.14
C MET A 11 -2.83 -3.66 7.82
N ARG A 12 -2.38 -3.51 6.58
CA ARG A 12 -1.12 -4.06 6.08
C ARG A 12 -0.02 -3.00 6.08
N ALA A 13 1.07 -3.30 6.76
CA ALA A 13 2.28 -2.48 6.79
C ALA A 13 3.07 -2.61 5.48
N PRO A 14 3.93 -1.63 5.15
CA PRO A 14 4.92 -1.83 4.09
C PRO A 14 5.91 -2.93 4.46
N VAL A 15 6.51 -3.58 3.47
CA VAL A 15 7.52 -4.62 3.70
C VAL A 15 8.84 -4.04 4.21
N ASN A 16 9.23 -2.88 3.66
CA ASN A 16 10.50 -2.24 3.97
C ASN A 16 10.30 -1.15 5.03
N GLU A 17 11.29 -0.97 5.90
CA GLU A 17 11.32 0.12 6.87
C GLU A 17 11.31 1.50 6.20
N THR A 18 11.98 1.62 5.06
CA THR A 18 12.01 2.87 4.26
C THR A 18 10.67 3.20 3.62
N ASN A 19 9.70 2.27 3.64
CA ASN A 19 8.37 2.39 3.06
C ASN A 19 8.38 2.70 1.54
N GLU A 20 9.44 2.27 0.86
CA GLU A 20 9.63 2.42 -0.58
C GLU A 20 9.28 1.11 -1.34
N PRO A 21 8.79 1.19 -2.58
CA PRO A 21 8.55 2.41 -3.38
C PRO A 21 7.23 3.12 -3.02
N LEU A 22 7.23 4.46 -2.96
CA LEU A 22 6.03 5.26 -2.66
C LEU A 22 5.98 6.53 -3.49
N PHE A 23 4.88 6.74 -4.19
CA PHE A 23 4.67 7.90 -5.07
C PHE A 23 3.35 8.61 -4.78
N GLN A 24 3.30 9.89 -5.14
CA GLN A 24 2.08 10.69 -5.23
C GLN A 24 1.69 10.86 -6.68
N TYR A 25 0.39 10.73 -6.93
CA TYR A 25 -0.24 10.89 -8.23
C TYR A 25 -1.16 12.10 -8.18
N THR A 26 -0.79 13.21 -8.82
CA THR A 26 -1.54 14.47 -8.69
C THR A 26 -1.40 15.39 -9.89
N LEU A 27 -2.39 16.26 -10.10
CA LEU A 27 -2.30 17.44 -10.99
C LEU A 27 -2.12 18.75 -10.21
N MET A 28 -2.17 18.68 -8.88
CA MET A 28 -2.02 19.81 -7.98
C MET A 28 -0.68 19.69 -7.23
N PRO A 29 0.25 20.64 -7.42
CA PRO A 29 1.59 20.60 -6.82
C PRO A 29 1.59 21.08 -5.36
N THR A 30 0.86 20.38 -4.50
CA THR A 30 0.68 20.74 -3.08
C THR A 30 0.81 19.53 -2.18
N HIS A 31 1.61 19.66 -1.12
CA HIS A 31 1.51 18.81 0.07
C HIS A 31 0.26 19.19 0.86
N MET A 32 -0.13 18.39 1.86
CA MET A 32 -1.32 18.66 2.69
C MET A 32 -1.30 20.03 3.39
N ARG A 33 -0.12 20.60 3.66
CA ARG A 33 0.05 21.86 4.41
C ARG A 33 0.94 22.91 3.73
N SER A 34 1.40 22.65 2.51
CA SER A 34 2.32 23.54 1.79
C SER A 34 2.30 23.26 0.30
N MET A 35 2.89 24.16 -0.50
CA MET A 35 3.24 23.85 -1.89
C MET A 35 4.38 22.82 -1.92
N PHE A 36 4.59 22.19 -3.08
CA PHE A 36 5.79 21.41 -3.35
C PHE A 36 7.02 22.31 -3.47
N ASP A 37 8.16 21.80 -3.03
CA ASP A 37 9.45 22.45 -3.23
C ASP A 37 10.00 22.12 -4.62
N VAL A 38 10.91 22.96 -5.14
CA VAL A 38 11.55 22.71 -6.45
C VAL A 38 12.27 21.35 -6.48
N SER A 39 12.77 20.88 -5.34
CA SER A 39 13.41 19.57 -5.21
C SER A 39 12.47 18.39 -5.45
N ASP A 40 11.16 18.55 -5.19
CA ASP A 40 10.17 17.48 -5.38
C ASP A 40 10.02 17.14 -6.87
N PHE A 41 10.26 18.10 -7.76
CA PHE A 41 10.11 17.93 -9.21
C PHE A 41 11.36 17.36 -9.92
N LYS A 42 12.48 17.14 -9.21
CA LYS A 42 13.73 16.68 -9.83
C LYS A 42 13.57 15.38 -10.61
N ASP A 43 12.83 14.43 -10.03
CA ASP A 43 12.57 13.11 -10.61
C ASP A 43 11.09 12.95 -10.99
N LEU A 44 10.44 14.07 -11.35
CA LEU A 44 9.05 14.08 -11.80
C LEU A 44 8.88 13.17 -13.03
N GLN A 45 7.95 12.24 -12.94
CA GLN A 45 7.50 11.43 -14.07
C GLN A 45 6.04 11.78 -14.41
N VAL A 46 5.61 11.40 -15.61
CA VAL A 46 4.20 11.48 -16.02
C VAL A 46 3.66 10.05 -16.06
N SER A 47 2.60 9.80 -15.30
CA SER A 47 1.88 8.53 -15.32
C SER A 47 0.88 8.51 -16.46
N PRO A 48 0.63 7.33 -17.09
CA PRO A 48 -0.59 7.17 -17.88
C PRO A 48 -1.83 7.46 -17.02
N PRO A 49 -2.96 7.82 -17.66
CA PRO A 49 -4.23 7.96 -16.98
C PRO A 49 -4.62 6.68 -16.24
N PHE A 50 -5.26 6.84 -15.09
CA PHE A 50 -5.94 5.74 -14.40
C PHE A 50 -7.40 5.66 -14.86
N ASP A 51 -8.06 4.54 -14.60
CA ASP A 51 -9.47 4.32 -14.96
C ASP A 51 -10.40 5.46 -14.49
N PHE A 52 -10.10 6.08 -13.35
CA PHE A 52 -10.90 7.17 -12.78
C PHE A 52 -10.47 8.59 -13.19
N THR A 53 -9.34 8.76 -13.89
CA THR A 53 -8.82 10.09 -14.26
C THR A 53 -9.35 10.62 -15.59
N LYS A 54 -10.29 9.92 -16.25
CA LYS A 54 -10.97 10.37 -17.49
C LYS A 54 -9.96 10.79 -18.57
N ASP A 55 -9.01 9.91 -18.86
CA ASP A 55 -7.92 10.09 -19.84
C ASP A 55 -6.91 11.20 -19.51
N ALA A 56 -7.00 11.84 -18.34
CA ALA A 56 -5.99 12.80 -17.90
C ALA A 56 -4.77 12.09 -17.32
N SER A 57 -3.59 12.35 -17.89
CA SER A 57 -2.31 12.01 -17.27
C SER A 57 -2.09 12.80 -15.98
N VAL A 58 -1.34 12.22 -15.05
CA VAL A 58 -1.03 12.84 -13.76
C VAL A 58 0.48 12.83 -13.50
N MET A 59 0.94 13.76 -12.67
CA MET A 59 2.33 13.74 -12.18
C MET A 59 2.53 12.54 -11.27
N LYS A 60 3.63 11.81 -11.46
CA LYS A 60 4.14 10.76 -10.57
C LYS A 60 5.40 11.27 -9.90
N ILE A 61 5.32 11.55 -8.60
CA ILE A 61 6.41 12.16 -7.82
C ILE A 61 6.72 11.26 -6.63
N ALA A 62 8.01 10.99 -6.38
CA ALA A 62 8.42 10.18 -5.24
C ALA A 62 8.07 10.88 -3.91
N CYS A 63 7.49 10.14 -2.96
CA CYS A 63 7.22 10.66 -1.62
C CYS A 63 8.52 10.82 -0.84
N GLN A 64 8.98 12.06 -0.64
CA GLN A 64 10.21 12.34 0.13
C GLN A 64 9.96 12.71 1.60
N THR A 65 8.70 12.77 2.06
CA THR A 65 8.40 13.29 3.40
C THR A 65 8.83 12.32 4.51
N TRP A 66 9.37 12.84 5.61
CA TRP A 66 9.78 12.03 6.78
C TRP A 66 8.63 11.21 7.37
N ARG A 67 7.38 11.71 7.30
CA ARG A 67 6.19 10.99 7.76
C ARG A 67 5.87 9.77 6.91
N CYS A 68 6.33 9.76 5.68
CA CYS A 68 6.20 8.61 4.79
C CYS A 68 7.30 7.57 5.04
N ARG A 69 8.28 7.80 5.93
CA ARG A 69 9.39 6.86 6.18
C ARG A 69 9.26 6.09 7.49
N ASP A 70 8.26 6.38 8.31
CA ASP A 70 8.09 5.70 9.59
C ASP A 70 7.33 4.38 9.38
N HIS A 71 8.03 3.26 9.54
CA HIS A 71 7.41 1.94 9.69
C HIS A 71 6.79 1.87 11.09
N ALA A 72 5.64 2.54 11.25
CA ALA A 72 5.10 2.77 12.58
C ALA A 72 4.49 1.50 13.21
N PHE A 73 4.07 0.51 12.41
CA PHE A 73 3.35 -0.68 12.88
C PHE A 73 3.54 -1.89 11.96
N ASP A 74 3.44 -3.09 12.54
CA ASP A 74 3.29 -4.36 11.83
C ASP A 74 1.89 -4.49 11.17
N ASN A 75 1.64 -5.63 10.52
CA ASN A 75 0.29 -5.98 10.09
C ASN A 75 -0.63 -6.14 11.30
N LEU A 76 -1.80 -5.52 11.24
CA LEU A 76 -2.79 -5.54 12.31
C LEU A 76 -4.14 -6.01 11.78
N LEU A 77 -4.80 -6.88 12.53
CA LEU A 77 -6.11 -7.43 12.22
C LEU A 77 -7.00 -7.28 13.43
N TRP A 78 -8.26 -6.89 13.23
CA TRP A 78 -9.26 -6.80 14.29
C TRP A 78 -10.59 -7.37 13.85
N ASN A 79 -11.33 -7.94 14.79
CA ASN A 79 -12.75 -8.25 14.63
C ASN A 79 -13.58 -7.12 15.26
N ILE A 80 -14.05 -6.20 14.43
CA ILE A 80 -14.82 -5.03 14.86
C ILE A 80 -16.26 -5.38 15.26
N ALA A 81 -16.79 -6.53 14.84
CA ALA A 81 -18.09 -7.01 15.30
C ALA A 81 -18.06 -7.39 16.80
N ARG A 82 -16.91 -7.85 17.30
CA ARG A 82 -16.70 -8.19 18.71
C ARG A 82 -16.06 -7.05 19.51
N ALA A 83 -15.15 -6.29 18.90
CA ALA A 83 -14.44 -5.19 19.53
C ALA A 83 -14.43 -3.95 18.61
N PRO A 84 -15.52 -3.16 18.59
CA PRO A 84 -15.66 -2.00 17.71
C PRO A 84 -14.55 -0.96 17.85
N GLU A 85 -13.97 -0.83 19.05
CA GLU A 85 -12.91 0.12 19.37
C GLU A 85 -11.50 -0.32 18.91
N GLN A 86 -11.36 -1.49 18.28
CA GLN A 86 -10.06 -2.03 17.83
C GLN A 86 -9.05 -2.18 18.98
N ALA A 87 -9.54 -2.42 20.20
CA ALA A 87 -8.71 -2.46 21.40
C ALA A 87 -7.75 -3.66 21.46
N GLN A 88 -8.06 -4.76 20.78
CA GLN A 88 -7.27 -6.00 20.82
C GLN A 88 -7.05 -6.57 19.42
N PRO A 89 -5.82 -6.54 18.89
CA PRO A 89 -5.52 -7.18 17.61
C PRO A 89 -5.70 -8.70 17.70
N LEU A 90 -6.10 -9.30 16.58
CA LEU A 90 -6.35 -10.71 16.38
C LEU A 90 -5.21 -11.31 15.56
N THR A 91 -4.66 -12.44 16.01
CA THR A 91 -3.75 -13.26 15.21
C THR A 91 -4.53 -14.45 14.66
N ASP A 92 -4.96 -14.34 13.41
CA ASP A 92 -5.71 -15.40 12.70
C ASP A 92 -5.24 -15.44 11.23
N PRO A 93 -4.37 -16.41 10.87
CA PRO A 93 -3.83 -16.52 9.52
C PRO A 93 -4.89 -16.72 8.44
N ASP A 94 -5.99 -17.41 8.75
CA ASP A 94 -7.05 -17.69 7.78
C ASP A 94 -7.83 -16.41 7.46
N GLN A 95 -8.13 -15.62 8.49
CA GLN A 95 -8.76 -14.30 8.32
C GLN A 95 -7.83 -13.30 7.64
N GLU A 96 -6.56 -13.28 8.00
CA GLU A 96 -5.56 -12.43 7.33
C GLU A 96 -5.48 -12.76 5.83
N GLN A 97 -5.35 -14.04 5.46
CA GLN A 97 -5.29 -14.44 4.05
C GLN A 97 -6.59 -14.13 3.30
N ARG A 98 -7.75 -14.29 3.95
CA ARG A 98 -9.04 -13.89 3.36
C ARG A 98 -9.08 -12.39 3.06
N LEU A 99 -8.63 -11.55 4.00
CA LEU A 99 -8.65 -10.09 3.84
C LEU A 99 -7.54 -9.59 2.90
N ILE A 100 -6.41 -10.28 2.81
CA ILE A 100 -5.39 -10.02 1.77
C ILE A 100 -6.00 -10.25 0.37
N ARG A 101 -6.74 -11.34 0.16
CA ARG A 101 -7.43 -11.58 -1.13
C ARG A 101 -8.46 -10.50 -1.45
N LEU A 102 -9.21 -10.05 -0.45
CA LEU A 102 -10.15 -8.93 -0.61
C LEU A 102 -9.40 -7.63 -0.96
N MET A 103 -8.32 -7.33 -0.24
CA MET A 103 -7.49 -6.15 -0.47
C MET A 103 -6.94 -6.12 -1.89
N THR A 104 -6.33 -7.21 -2.36
CA THR A 104 -5.72 -7.24 -3.70
C THR A 104 -6.77 -7.18 -4.80
N ALA A 105 -7.95 -7.78 -4.61
CA ALA A 105 -9.07 -7.65 -5.55
C ALA A 105 -9.54 -6.18 -5.67
N LEU A 106 -9.74 -5.50 -4.53
CA LEU A 106 -10.14 -4.10 -4.50
C LEU A 106 -9.04 -3.18 -5.05
N MET A 107 -7.78 -3.44 -4.74
CA MET A 107 -6.65 -2.69 -5.32
C MET A 107 -6.64 -2.78 -6.85
N LYS A 108 -6.98 -3.95 -7.40
CA LYS A 108 -7.08 -4.11 -8.86
C LYS A 108 -8.26 -3.34 -9.43
N GLU A 109 -9.41 -3.38 -8.77
CA GLU A 109 -10.60 -2.61 -9.16
C GLU A 109 -10.38 -1.09 -9.10
N CYS A 110 -9.58 -0.63 -8.14
CA CYS A 110 -9.20 0.79 -8.01
C CYS A 110 -8.03 1.21 -8.91
N ASP A 111 -7.60 0.36 -9.84
CA ASP A 111 -6.47 0.61 -10.76
C ASP A 111 -5.19 1.06 -10.01
N VAL A 112 -4.89 0.39 -8.89
CA VAL A 112 -3.73 0.70 -8.07
C VAL A 112 -2.45 0.36 -8.85
N PRO A 113 -1.44 1.25 -8.88
CA PRO A 113 -0.22 1.01 -9.64
C PRO A 113 0.62 -0.14 -9.06
N ALA A 114 1.36 -0.83 -9.93
CA ALA A 114 2.12 -2.05 -9.60
C ALA A 114 3.09 -1.87 -8.41
N GLU A 115 3.74 -0.71 -8.29
CA GLU A 115 4.69 -0.49 -7.21
C GLU A 115 4.05 -0.50 -5.81
N GLN A 116 2.76 -0.21 -5.70
CA GLN A 116 2.06 -0.28 -4.42
C GLN A 116 1.87 -1.74 -3.96
N TYR A 117 1.80 -2.70 -4.89
CA TYR A 117 1.83 -4.14 -4.56
C TYR A 117 3.21 -4.54 -4.07
N VAL A 118 4.28 -4.07 -4.73
CA VAL A 118 5.66 -4.30 -4.32
C VAL A 118 5.91 -3.76 -2.90
N ARG A 119 5.51 -2.52 -2.65
CA ARG A 119 5.61 -1.87 -1.33
C ARG A 119 4.96 -2.68 -0.21
N LEU A 120 3.84 -3.34 -0.50
CA LEU A 120 3.10 -4.16 0.46
C LEU A 120 3.49 -5.65 0.41
N GLY A 121 4.39 -6.08 -0.48
CA GLY A 121 4.73 -7.50 -0.64
C GLY A 121 3.53 -8.36 -1.05
N LEU A 122 2.69 -7.83 -1.92
CA LEU A 122 1.50 -8.49 -2.46
C LEU A 122 1.72 -8.85 -3.92
N THR A 123 1.04 -9.91 -4.39
CA THR A 123 1.00 -10.27 -5.81
C THR A 123 -0.22 -9.62 -6.48
N ILE A 124 -0.07 -9.23 -7.74
CA ILE A 124 -1.17 -8.67 -8.54
C ILE A 124 -2.12 -9.83 -8.91
N PRO A 125 -3.43 -9.74 -8.64
CA PRO A 125 -4.36 -10.81 -8.97
C PRO A 125 -4.38 -11.14 -10.47
N GLY A 126 -4.03 -12.39 -10.79
CA GLY A 126 -3.97 -12.91 -12.16
C GLY A 126 -2.58 -12.84 -12.80
N ASP A 127 -1.59 -12.26 -12.13
CA ASP A 127 -0.20 -12.32 -12.56
C ASP A 127 0.41 -13.68 -12.17
N LYS A 128 0.69 -14.52 -13.15
CA LYS A 128 1.23 -15.88 -12.95
C LYS A 128 2.76 -15.89 -12.74
N ASN A 129 3.43 -14.74 -12.79
CA ASN A 129 4.90 -14.67 -12.74
C ASN A 129 5.47 -14.35 -11.35
N GLY A 130 4.64 -14.17 -10.32
CA GLY A 130 5.08 -13.71 -9.01
C GLY A 130 5.19 -14.79 -7.93
N ASN A 131 6.04 -15.82 -8.08
CA ASN A 131 6.65 -16.51 -6.92
C ASN A 131 7.78 -17.49 -7.30
N GLN A 132 9.05 -17.15 -7.01
CA GLN A 132 10.09 -18.16 -6.71
C GLN A 132 11.12 -17.75 -5.63
N ASN A 133 11.15 -16.52 -5.10
CA ASN A 133 12.34 -16.07 -4.35
C ASN A 133 12.11 -15.54 -2.93
N ASN A 134 11.07 -15.96 -2.19
CA ASN A 134 10.91 -15.54 -0.79
C ASN A 134 10.85 -16.68 0.24
N ASP A 135 11.41 -17.85 -0.08
CA ASP A 135 11.66 -18.92 0.90
C ASP A 135 13.15 -19.28 0.97
N MET A 136 13.94 -18.38 1.57
CA MET A 136 15.23 -18.75 2.16
C MET A 136 15.28 -18.10 3.54
N GLY A 137 14.68 -18.83 4.49
CA GLY A 137 14.68 -18.49 5.89
C GLY A 137 16.08 -18.30 6.45
N VAL A 138 16.14 -17.34 7.37
CA VAL A 138 16.91 -17.35 8.62
C VAL A 138 17.80 -18.60 8.77
N ARG A 139 19.09 -18.45 8.49
CA ARG A 139 20.13 -19.25 9.13
C ARG A 139 20.84 -18.34 10.11
N ASN A 140 20.54 -18.58 11.38
CA ASN A 140 21.25 -18.04 12.52
C ASN A 140 22.73 -18.45 12.47
N GLU A 141 23.59 -17.51 12.83
CA GLU A 141 24.94 -17.77 13.35
C GLU A 141 24.86 -18.42 14.75
#